data_AF-A0A975GXD0-F1
#
_entry.id   AF-A0A975GXD0-F1
#
_cell.length_a   1.000
_cell.length_b   1.000
_cell.length_c   1.000
_cell.angle_alpha   90.00
_cell.angle_beta   90.00
_cell.angle_gamma   90.00
#
_symmetry.space_group_name_H-M   'P 1'
#
loop_
_entity.id
_entity.type
_entity.pdbx_description
1 polymer ?
#
loop_
_entity_poly.entity_id
_entity_poly.type
_entity_poly.pdbx_seq_one_letter_code
_entity_poly.pdbx_strand_id
1 'polypeptide(L)'
;MALDLAAGREPPFGRAARRGDLVRRRPMNAGRRSTVLERAFELADSGKLSSIRPLRRMLLDEGFAFADIASNLGGLGIRRALKARIDASRARVSG
;
A
#
# COMPACT_ATOMS: atom_id res chain seq x y z
N MET A 1 -8.82 -41.23 -44.88
CA MET A 1 -7.69 -40.86 -44.00
C MET A 1 -8.29 -40.51 -42.65
N ALA A 2 -8.31 -41.47 -41.73
CA ALA A 2 -8.90 -41.36 -40.41
C ALA A 2 -7.83 -41.81 -39.40
N LEU A 3 -7.52 -40.97 -38.42
CA LEU A 3 -6.67 -41.30 -37.28
C LEU A 3 -7.26 -40.60 -36.05
N ASP A 4 -8.10 -41.36 -35.37
CA ASP A 4 -8.39 -41.22 -33.95
C ASP A 4 -7.21 -41.87 -33.19
N LEU A 5 -6.63 -41.16 -32.21
CA LEU A 5 -5.75 -41.81 -31.23
C LEU A 5 -5.80 -41.05 -29.91
N ALA A 6 -6.58 -41.59 -28.99
CA ALA A 6 -6.57 -41.27 -27.57
C ALA A 6 -5.26 -41.71 -26.90
N ALA A 7 -4.68 -40.83 -26.08
CA ALA A 7 -3.85 -41.15 -24.91
C ALA A 7 -3.97 -39.94 -23.96
N GLY A 8 -4.58 -39.98 -22.78
CA GLY A 8 -4.58 -41.08 -21.82
C GLY A 8 -3.36 -40.95 -20.89
N ARG A 9 -3.27 -39.88 -20.09
CA ARG A 9 -2.52 -39.87 -18.82
C ARG A 9 -2.94 -38.71 -17.92
N GLU A 10 -3.85 -39.00 -17.01
CA GLU A 10 -3.98 -38.30 -15.74
C GLU A 10 -2.68 -38.47 -14.94
N PRO A 11 -2.16 -37.42 -14.28
CA PRO A 11 -1.45 -37.60 -13.03
C PRO A 11 -2.46 -37.69 -11.87
N PRO A 12 -2.48 -38.81 -11.12
CA PRO A 12 -3.15 -38.90 -9.84
C PRO A 12 -2.38 -38.08 -8.79
N PHE A 13 -2.98 -37.85 -7.62
CA PHE A 13 -2.46 -37.09 -6.49
C PHE A 13 -2.48 -35.57 -6.70
N GLY A 14 -3.25 -34.76 -5.99
CA GLY A 14 -4.08 -34.99 -4.83
C GLY A 14 -4.31 -33.62 -4.16
N ARG A 15 -5.44 -33.51 -3.46
CA ARG A 15 -5.67 -32.60 -2.32
C ARG A 15 -5.48 -31.10 -2.56
N ALA A 16 -6.63 -30.43 -2.69
CA ALA A 16 -7.01 -29.24 -1.93
C ALA A 16 -5.86 -28.38 -1.37
N ALA A 17 -5.40 -27.41 -2.15
CA ALA A 17 -4.71 -26.26 -1.60
C ALA A 17 -5.74 -25.44 -0.80
N ARG A 18 -5.58 -25.54 0.51
CA ARG A 18 -6.38 -24.86 1.52
C ARG A 18 -6.39 -23.35 1.28
N ARG A 19 -7.57 -22.78 1.51
CA ARG A 19 -7.80 -21.47 2.12
C ARG A 19 -6.65 -21.12 3.08
N GLY A 20 -5.89 -20.08 2.74
CA GLY A 20 -4.87 -19.54 3.62
C GLY A 20 -3.57 -19.21 2.91
N ASP A 21 -3.56 -18.13 2.15
CA ASP A 21 -2.44 -17.20 2.26
C ASP A 21 -2.92 -15.80 1.85
N LEU A 22 -3.52 -15.11 2.84
CA LEU A 22 -3.48 -13.65 2.92
C LEU A 22 -2.00 -13.25 3.04
N VAL A 23 -1.21 -13.43 1.99
CA VAL A 23 0.05 -12.71 1.92
C VAL A 23 -0.35 -11.28 1.72
N ARG A 24 -0.19 -10.54 2.81
CA ARG A 24 -0.05 -9.09 2.90
C ARG A 24 1.08 -8.62 1.99
N ARG A 25 0.98 -8.87 0.68
CA ARG A 25 1.76 -8.18 -0.34
C ARG A 25 1.12 -6.82 -0.48
N ARG A 26 1.46 -5.96 0.49
CA ARG A 26 1.58 -4.52 0.26
C ARG A 26 2.15 -4.38 -1.15
N PRO A 27 1.47 -3.72 -2.10
CA PRO A 27 2.08 -3.45 -3.38
C PRO A 27 3.34 -2.62 -3.09
N MET A 28 4.50 -3.26 -3.16
CA MET A 28 5.76 -2.57 -3.31
C MET A 28 5.65 -1.88 -4.66
N ASN A 29 5.49 -0.55 -4.61
CA ASN A 29 5.50 0.34 -5.77
C ASN A 29 6.86 0.17 -6.50
N ALA A 30 6.95 -0.87 -7.32
CA ALA A 30 7.99 -1.06 -8.30
C ALA A 30 7.70 -0.08 -9.45
N GLY A 31 8.47 1.02 -9.51
CA GLY A 31 8.62 1.81 -10.74
C GLY A 31 7.68 3.00 -10.94
N ARG A 32 6.89 3.45 -9.95
CA ARG A 32 6.23 4.77 -10.01
C ARG A 32 6.99 5.75 -9.13
N ARG A 33 7.41 6.89 -9.68
CA ARG A 33 7.79 8.06 -8.89
C ARG A 33 6.54 8.52 -8.13
N SER A 34 6.24 7.89 -6.99
CA SER A 34 5.12 8.27 -6.14
C SER A 34 5.28 9.73 -5.75
N THR A 35 4.23 10.51 -5.98
CA THR A 35 4.26 11.94 -5.63
C THR A 35 4.32 12.10 -4.11
N VAL A 36 4.84 13.25 -3.64
CA VAL A 36 4.86 13.61 -2.20
C VAL A 36 3.50 13.39 -1.54
N LEU A 37 2.43 13.73 -2.26
CA LEU A 37 1.06 13.64 -1.79
C LEU A 37 0.61 12.18 -1.62
N GLU A 38 0.83 11.34 -2.62
CA GLU A 38 0.53 9.90 -2.53
C GLU A 38 1.29 9.28 -1.36
N ARG A 39 2.58 9.60 -1.23
CA ARG A 39 3.41 9.05 -0.16
C ARG A 39 2.97 9.52 1.22
N ALA A 40 2.61 10.80 1.35
CA ALA A 40 2.00 11.34 2.56
C ALA A 40 0.74 10.55 2.96
N PHE A 41 -0.11 10.22 1.99
CA PHE A 41 -1.33 9.46 2.25
C PHE A 41 -1.06 8.00 2.62
N GLU A 42 -0.08 7.34 2.01
CA GLU A 42 0.35 5.99 2.41
C GLU A 42 0.89 5.97 3.85
N LEU A 43 1.70 6.96 4.21
CA LEU A 43 2.24 7.11 5.56
C LEU A 43 1.12 7.38 6.58
N ALA A 44 0.14 8.21 6.22
CA ALA A 44 -1.04 8.47 7.05
C ALA A 44 -1.89 7.21 7.28
N ASP A 45 -2.02 6.34 6.27
CA ASP A 45 -2.78 5.09 6.38
C ASP A 45 -2.02 3.99 7.15
N SER A 46 -0.69 4.12 7.29
CA SER A 46 0.14 3.13 7.98
C SER A 46 -0.23 2.91 9.46
N GLY A 47 -0.96 3.84 10.09
CA GLY A 47 -1.34 3.80 11.50
C GLY A 47 -0.18 4.02 12.48
N LYS A 48 1.05 4.19 11.98
CA LYS A 48 2.26 4.41 12.78
C LYS A 48 2.49 5.86 13.18
N LEU A 49 1.71 6.77 12.61
CA LEU A 49 1.86 8.20 12.82
C LEU A 49 0.84 8.72 13.82
N SER A 50 1.28 9.60 14.72
CA SER A 50 0.38 10.28 15.66
C SER A 50 -0.11 11.64 15.16
N SER A 51 0.58 12.25 14.18
CA SER A 51 0.26 13.58 13.65
C SER A 51 0.97 13.88 12.32
N ILE A 52 0.68 15.04 11.72
CA ILE A 52 1.28 15.51 10.46
C ILE A 52 2.78 15.88 10.62
N ARG A 53 3.23 16.23 11.83
CA ARG A 53 4.63 16.61 12.07
C ARG A 53 5.62 15.46 11.80
N PRO A 54 5.44 14.25 12.36
CA PRO A 54 6.28 13.10 12.02
C PRO A 54 6.13 12.67 10.56
N LEU A 55 4.96 12.86 9.94
CA LEU A 55 4.76 12.62 8.51
C LEU A 55 5.73 13.46 7.66
N ARG A 56 5.82 14.77 7.92
CA ARG A 56 6.75 15.66 7.20
C ARG A 56 8.20 15.24 7.38
N ARG A 57 8.57 14.80 8.58
CA ARG A 57 9.93 14.31 8.88
C ARG A 57 10.25 13.05 8.07
N MET A 58 9.32 12.11 7.98
CA MET A 58 9.52 10.90 7.17
C MET A 58 9.67 11.20 5.69
N LEU A 59 8.90 12.14 5.14
CA LEU A 59 9.04 12.53 3.74
C LEU A 59 10.40 13.20 3.47
N LEU A 60 10.91 14.01 4.39
CA LEU A 60 12.25 14.57 4.27
C LEU A 60 13.33 13.48 4.31
N ASP A 61 13.17 12.49 5.19
CA ASP A 61 14.06 11.34 5.31
C ASP A 61 14.06 10.44 4.06
N GLU A 62 12.89 10.31 3.41
CA GLU A 62 12.74 9.62 2.12
C GLU A 62 13.30 10.42 0.93
N GLY A 63 13.82 11.64 1.15
CA GLY A 63 14.51 12.44 0.14
C GLY A 63 13.61 13.42 -0.61
N PHE A 64 12.36 13.64 -0.18
CA PHE A 64 11.49 14.65 -0.78
C PHE A 64 11.95 16.06 -0.40
N ALA A 65 11.96 16.97 -1.37
CA ALA A 65 12.34 18.36 -1.14
C ALA A 65 11.35 19.07 -0.22
N PHE A 66 11.86 19.91 0.68
CA PHE A 66 11.03 20.71 1.59
C PHE A 66 10.03 21.59 0.84
N ALA A 67 10.43 22.15 -0.30
CA ALA A 67 9.57 22.96 -1.16
C ALA A 67 8.37 22.15 -1.68
N ASP A 68 8.58 20.94 -2.19
CA ASP A 68 7.50 20.07 -2.64
C ASP A 68 6.57 19.66 -1.49
N ILE A 69 7.13 19.38 -0.31
CA ILE A 69 6.33 19.08 0.89
C ILE A 69 5.46 20.29 1.27
N ALA A 70 6.02 21.50 1.26
CA ALA A 70 5.29 22.71 1.60
C ALA A 70 4.21 23.04 0.55
N SER A 71 4.52 22.91 -0.74
CA SER A 71 3.58 23.19 -1.83
C SER A 71 2.43 22.18 -1.87
N ASN A 72 2.70 20.89 -1.67
CA ASN A 72 1.67 19.84 -1.75
C ASN A 72 0.92 19.63 -0.42
N LEU A 73 1.58 19.79 0.73
CA LEU A 73 0.99 19.53 2.06
C LEU A 73 0.68 20.80 2.86
N GLY A 74 0.97 21.99 2.32
CA GLY A 74 0.68 23.26 2.97
C GLY A 74 -0.81 23.63 2.93
N GLY A 75 -1.55 23.12 1.94
CA GLY A 75 -2.97 23.40 1.76
C GLY A 75 -3.81 22.93 2.95
N LEU A 76 -4.70 23.81 3.45
CA LEU A 76 -5.56 23.52 4.60
C LEU A 76 -6.41 22.25 4.39
N GLY A 77 -6.95 22.07 3.17
CA GLY A 77 -7.74 20.89 2.81
C GLY A 77 -6.94 19.58 2.91
N ILE A 78 -5.72 19.55 2.37
CA ILE A 78 -4.83 18.39 2.44
C ILE A 78 -4.44 18.08 3.89
N ARG A 79 -4.14 19.11 4.69
CA ARG A 79 -3.83 18.94 6.12
C ARG A 79 -5.02 18.31 6.88
N ARG A 80 -6.25 18.77 6.62
CA ARG A 80 -7.46 18.19 7.23
C ARG A 80 -7.67 16.74 6.79
N ALA A 81 -7.52 16.45 5.50
CA ALA A 81 -7.65 15.09 4.97
C ALA A 81 -6.61 14.13 5.55
N LEU A 82 -5.34 14.56 5.65
CA LEU A 82 -4.28 13.77 6.27
C LEU A 82 -4.55 13.52 7.76
N LYS A 83 -4.97 14.55 8.51
CA LYS A 83 -5.31 14.38 9.92
C LYS A 83 -6.44 13.35 10.09
N ALA A 84 -7.52 13.48 9.33
CA ALA A 84 -8.66 12.57 9.42
C ALA A 84 -8.25 11.12 9.14
N ARG A 85 -7.39 10.88 8.13
CA ARG A 85 -6.85 9.55 7.83
C ARG A 85 -5.93 9.00 8.92
N ILE A 86 -5.07 9.84 9.51
CA ILE A 86 -4.22 9.43 10.63
C ILE A 86 -5.07 8.99 11.82
N ASP A 87 -6.08 9.80 12.19
CA ASP A 87 -7.02 9.47 13.27
C ASP A 87 -7.77 8.15 12.98
N ALA A 88 -8.35 8.03 11.78
CA ALA A 88 -9.07 6.82 11.37
C ALA A 88 -8.18 5.57 11.36
N SER A 89 -6.92 5.68 10.92
CA SER A 89 -5.98 4.56 10.89
C SER A 89 -5.52 4.17 12.29
N ARG A 90 -5.32 5.15 13.17
CA ARG A 90 -4.99 4.90 14.57
C ARG A 90 -6.13 4.22 15.31
N ALA A 91 -7.38 4.64 15.07
CA ALA A 91 -8.57 3.98 15.62
C ALA A 91 -8.67 2.50 15.18
N ARG A 92 -8.34 2.20 13.91
CA ARG A 92 -8.33 0.83 13.37
C ARG A 92 -7.24 -0.07 13.94
N VAL A 93 -6.08 0.48 14.32
CA VAL A 93 -4.96 -0.29 14.87
C VAL A 93 -5.08 -0.50 16.38
N SER A 94 -5.78 0.42 17.06
CA SER A 94 -5.87 0.43 18.52
C SER A 94 -7.13 -0.23 19.08
N GLY A 95 -8.06 -0.66 18.23
CA GLY A 95 -9.25 -1.45 18.59
C GLY A 95 -9.11 -2.91 18.17
#